data_AF-A0A392NWK5-F1
#
_entry.id   AF-A0A392NWK5-F1
#
_cell.length_a   1.000
_cell.length_b   1.000
_cell.length_c   1.000
_cell.angle_alpha   90.00
_cell.angle_beta   90.00
_cell.angle_gamma   90.00
#
_symmetry.space_group_name_H-M   'P 1'
#
loop_
_entity.id
_entity.type
_entity.pdbx_description
1 polymer ?
#
loop_
_entity_poly.entity_id
_entity_poly.type
_entity_poly.pdbx_seq_one_letter_code
_entity_poly.pdbx_strand_id
1 'polypeptide(L)'
;MMPYLRRINSTSTKIYASRTILFLQKNGTLKPLAIELSLPHSEGDQYGAISKVYLPAENGVENSIWQLAKAYVAVVDSGYHQLISHWLHTHAVVEPFIIATNRQLSVLHPIHKLLHPHFRDTMNINGLARQILINAGGALESTVFPSKYSMEFSSFLYKDWTFPEQSLPIDLVKRGMAVKDSTSPHGLRLLIEDYPYA
;
A
#
# COMPACT_ATOMS: atom_id res chain seq x y z
N MET A 1 10.29 1.69 -0.80
CA MET A 1 10.69 1.65 0.63
C MET A 1 12.21 1.71 0.83
N MET A 2 13.02 0.84 0.22
CA MET A 2 14.48 0.81 0.42
C MET A 2 15.18 2.19 0.35
N PRO A 3 14.87 3.07 -0.63
CA PRO A 3 15.50 4.40 -0.72
C PRO A 3 15.22 5.34 0.47
N TYR A 4 14.18 5.08 1.26
CA TYR A 4 13.81 5.87 2.44
C TYR A 4 14.29 5.25 3.75
N LEU A 5 14.77 4.00 3.72
CA LEU A 5 14.95 3.21 4.93
C LEU A 5 16.02 3.80 5.86
N ARG A 6 17.10 4.37 5.31
CA ARG A 6 18.14 5.06 6.09
C ARG A 6 17.60 6.28 6.83
N ARG A 7 16.77 7.10 6.16
CA ARG A 7 16.15 8.30 6.74
C ARG A 7 15.15 7.92 7.82
N ILE A 8 14.29 6.94 7.54
CA ILE A 8 13.32 6.47 8.52
C ILE A 8 14.03 5.89 9.76
N ASN A 9 15.07 5.08 9.56
CA ASN A 9 15.82 4.51 10.68
C ASN A 9 16.68 5.54 11.46
N SER A 10 16.83 6.77 10.97
CA SER A 10 17.44 7.86 11.74
C SER A 10 16.45 8.53 12.71
N THR A 11 15.17 8.16 12.70
CA THR A 11 14.20 8.58 13.72
C THR A 11 14.21 7.64 14.92
N SER A 12 13.25 7.77 15.84
CA SER A 12 13.02 6.78 16.90
C SER A 12 12.52 5.43 16.36
N THR A 13 12.01 5.38 15.12
CA THR A 13 11.56 4.16 14.47
C THR A 13 12.74 3.31 13.99
N LYS A 14 12.59 1.98 14.01
CA LYS A 14 13.51 1.01 13.42
C LYS A 14 12.71 0.01 12.60
N ILE A 15 12.95 -0.01 11.30
CA ILE A 15 12.19 -0.81 10.35
C ILE A 15 13.14 -1.46 9.33
N TYR A 16 12.66 -2.55 8.74
CA TYR A 16 13.32 -3.27 7.66
C TYR A 16 12.52 -3.07 6.38
N ALA A 17 13.19 -3.13 5.23
CA ALA A 17 12.49 -3.42 4.01
C ALA A 17 12.16 -4.92 4.00
N SER A 18 10.88 -5.27 4.02
CA SER A 18 10.44 -6.66 4.07
C SER A 18 9.99 -7.17 2.70
N ARG A 19 10.21 -8.47 2.46
CA ARG A 19 9.63 -9.23 1.36
C ARG A 19 9.18 -10.59 1.88
N THR A 20 7.94 -10.96 1.56
CA THR A 20 7.35 -12.23 2.02
C THR A 20 7.10 -13.13 0.83
N ILE A 21 7.49 -14.40 0.94
CA ILE A 21 7.21 -15.43 -0.05
C ILE A 21 6.00 -16.23 0.41
N LEU A 22 4.96 -16.27 -0.42
CA LEU A 22 3.72 -17.01 -0.17
C LEU A 22 3.59 -18.14 -1.19
N PHE A 23 3.00 -19.25 -0.76
CA PHE A 23 2.73 -20.40 -1.61
C PHE A 23 1.24 -20.75 -1.59
N LEU A 24 0.63 -20.83 -2.77
CA LEU A 24 -0.75 -21.28 -2.93
C LEU A 24 -0.81 -22.80 -2.80
N GLN A 25 -1.43 -23.27 -1.73
CA GLN A 25 -1.59 -24.69 -1.45
C GLN A 25 -2.71 -25.31 -2.29
N LYS A 26 -2.69 -26.64 -2.45
CA LYS A 26 -3.75 -27.38 -3.15
C LYS A 26 -5.14 -27.22 -2.53
N ASN A 27 -5.22 -26.84 -1.26
CA ASN A 27 -6.47 -26.57 -0.56
C ASN A 27 -6.97 -25.12 -0.73
N GLY A 28 -6.36 -24.33 -1.63
CA GLY A 28 -6.76 -22.95 -1.92
C GLY A 28 -6.17 -21.89 -1.00
N THR A 29 -5.50 -22.26 0.10
CA THR A 29 -4.98 -21.29 1.08
C THR A 29 -3.54 -20.87 0.80
N LEU A 30 -3.18 -19.62 1.14
CA LEU A 30 -1.80 -19.12 1.06
C LEU A 30 -1.01 -19.47 2.33
N LYS A 31 0.18 -20.06 2.15
CA LYS A 31 1.13 -20.35 3.24
C LYS A 31 2.39 -19.48 3.11
N PRO A 32 2.79 -18.73 4.15
CA PRO A 32 4.08 -18.06 4.14
C PRO A 32 5.24 -19.06 4.23
N LEU A 33 6.21 -18.94 3.34
CA LEU A 33 7.38 -19.81 3.24
C LEU A 33 8.66 -19.17 3.76
N ALA A 34 8.81 -17.86 3.58
CA ALA A 34 9.99 -17.12 4.00
C ALA A 34 9.67 -15.63 4.13
N ILE A 35 10.40 -14.95 5.01
CA ILE A 35 10.43 -13.50 5.12
C ILE A 35 11.88 -13.04 5.01
N GLU A 36 12.16 -12.19 4.03
CA GLU A 36 13.40 -11.46 3.90
C GLU A 36 13.25 -10.10 4.60
N LEU A 37 14.15 -9.78 5.52
CA LEU A 37 14.28 -8.45 6.12
C LEU A 37 15.61 -7.83 5.69
N SER A 38 15.52 -6.71 5.00
CA SER A 38 16.66 -6.04 4.36
C SER A 38 16.90 -4.65 4.97
N LEU A 39 18.17 -4.29 5.09
CA LEU A 39 18.64 -2.94 5.44
C LEU A 39 19.53 -2.40 4.31
N PRO A 40 19.64 -1.07 4.13
CA PRO A 40 20.69 -0.52 3.29
C PRO A 40 22.06 -0.91 3.84
N HIS A 41 23.04 -1.09 2.96
CA HIS A 41 24.40 -1.38 3.37
C HIS A 41 24.96 -0.24 4.25
N SER A 42 25.65 -0.57 5.34
CA SER A 42 26.11 0.42 6.33
C SER A 42 26.99 1.51 5.72
N GLU A 43 27.86 1.13 4.80
CA GLU A 43 28.85 1.99 4.11
C GLU A 43 28.28 2.86 2.98
N GLY A 44 27.01 2.67 2.59
CA GLY A 44 26.35 3.48 1.58
C GLY A 44 25.39 2.69 0.70
N ASP A 45 24.36 3.37 0.20
CA ASP A 45 23.27 2.75 -0.56
C ASP A 45 23.74 2.17 -1.91
N GLN A 46 24.87 2.67 -2.45
CA GLN A 46 25.50 2.16 -3.67
C GLN A 46 26.01 0.72 -3.55
N TYR A 47 26.25 0.24 -2.33
CA TYR A 47 26.68 -1.13 -2.05
C TYR A 47 25.51 -2.11 -1.90
N GLY A 48 24.28 -1.64 -2.14
CA GLY A 48 23.07 -2.46 -2.13
C GLY A 48 22.49 -2.68 -0.74
N ALA A 49 21.81 -3.81 -0.57
CA ALA A 49 21.11 -4.16 0.67
C ALA A 49 21.74 -5.37 1.36
N ILE A 50 21.76 -5.34 2.69
CA ILE A 50 22.11 -6.48 3.54
C ILE A 50 20.79 -7.13 3.98
N SER A 51 20.57 -8.37 3.55
CA SER A 51 19.35 -9.12 3.81
C SER A 51 19.59 -10.27 4.78
N LYS A 52 18.60 -10.56 5.62
CA LYS A 52 18.49 -11.81 6.37
C LYS A 52 17.15 -12.47 6.03
N VAL A 53 17.20 -13.78 5.81
CA VAL A 53 16.01 -14.59 5.51
C VAL A 53 15.62 -15.38 6.76
N TYR A 54 14.35 -15.32 7.08
CA TYR A 54 13.73 -16.03 8.19
C TYR A 54 12.73 -17.03 7.63
N LEU A 55 12.75 -18.24 8.19
CA LEU A 55 11.87 -19.34 7.80
C LEU A 55 10.86 -19.62 8.91
N PRO A 56 9.68 -20.17 8.58
CA PRO A 56 8.72 -20.62 9.58
C PRO A 56 9.33 -21.61 10.57
N ALA A 57 9.10 -21.36 11.86
CA ALA A 57 9.50 -22.25 12.94
C ALA A 57 8.37 -22.36 13.96
N GLU A 58 8.16 -23.57 14.48
CA GLU A 58 7.05 -23.90 15.38
C GLU A 58 7.45 -23.89 16.86
N ASN A 59 8.73 -24.09 17.17
CA ASN A 59 9.23 -24.22 18.54
C ASN A 59 10.45 -23.33 18.79
N GLY A 60 10.80 -23.16 20.06
CA GLY A 60 12.05 -22.52 20.48
C GLY A 60 12.15 -21.03 20.17
N VAL A 61 13.38 -20.51 20.24
CA VAL A 61 13.69 -19.09 19.97
C VAL A 61 13.42 -18.73 18.51
N GLU A 62 13.53 -19.71 17.61
CA GLU A 62 13.28 -19.57 16.18
C GLU A 62 11.81 -19.23 15.89
N ASN A 63 10.85 -19.80 16.64
CA ASN A 63 9.44 -19.40 16.53
C ASN A 63 9.28 -17.92 16.89
N SER A 64 9.86 -17.48 18.02
CA SER A 64 9.79 -16.07 18.43
C SER A 64 10.41 -15.14 17.39
N ILE A 65 11.56 -15.51 16.81
CA ILE A 65 12.20 -14.78 15.71
C ILE A 65 11.28 -14.72 14.48
N TRP A 66 10.61 -15.83 14.13
CA TRP A 66 9.64 -15.88 13.04
C TRP A 66 8.42 -14.98 13.30
N GLN A 67 7.88 -14.95 14.53
CA GLN A 67 6.80 -14.02 14.90
C GLN A 67 7.26 -12.57 14.77
N LEU A 68 8.48 -12.24 15.18
CA LEU A 68 9.05 -10.90 15.03
C LEU A 68 9.23 -10.53 13.56
N ALA A 69 9.67 -11.46 12.71
CA ALA A 69 9.77 -11.23 11.27
C ALA A 69 8.40 -10.90 10.66
N LYS A 70 7.35 -11.64 11.04
CA LYS A 70 5.96 -11.32 10.64
C LYS A 70 5.48 -9.98 11.19
N ALA A 71 5.86 -9.62 12.42
CA ALA A 71 5.51 -8.32 12.99
C ALA A 71 6.12 -7.16 12.17
N TYR A 72 7.37 -7.29 11.73
CA TYR A 72 7.98 -6.30 10.83
C TYR A 72 7.26 -6.21 9.48
N VAL A 73 6.85 -7.34 8.91
CA VAL A 73 6.00 -7.35 7.70
C VAL A 73 4.70 -6.60 7.95
N ALA A 74 4.01 -6.87 9.06
CA ALA A 74 2.75 -6.21 9.40
C ALA A 74 2.91 -4.69 9.62
N VAL A 75 4.02 -4.25 10.21
CA VAL A 75 4.31 -2.80 10.36
C VAL A 75 4.53 -2.13 9.01
N VAL A 76 5.29 -2.77 8.12
CA VAL A 76 5.51 -2.27 6.75
C VAL A 76 4.19 -2.19 5.99
N ASP A 77 3.41 -3.27 6.02
CA ASP A 77 2.13 -3.36 5.32
C ASP A 77 1.12 -2.34 5.85
N SER A 78 1.00 -2.19 7.18
CA SER A 78 0.12 -1.18 7.80
C SER A 78 0.49 0.24 7.38
N GLY A 79 1.78 0.59 7.37
CA GLY A 79 2.21 1.92 6.92
C GLY A 79 1.96 2.14 5.42
N TYR A 80 2.18 1.12 4.58
CA TYR A 80 1.85 1.19 3.15
C TYR A 80 0.35 1.32 2.92
N HIS A 81 -0.46 0.51 3.60
CA HIS A 81 -1.91 0.56 3.55
C HIS A 81 -2.42 1.96 3.90
N GLN A 82 -2.02 2.52 5.05
CA GLN A 82 -2.53 3.82 5.49
C GLN A 82 -2.14 4.97 4.56
N LEU A 83 -0.88 5.00 4.10
CA LEU A 83 -0.39 6.12 3.30
C LEU A 83 -0.71 6.01 1.81
N ILE A 84 -0.75 4.79 1.29
CA ILE A 84 -0.75 4.55 -0.15
C ILE A 84 -2.10 4.00 -0.57
N SER A 85 -2.45 2.79 -0.14
CA SER A 85 -3.72 2.16 -0.53
C SER A 85 -4.95 2.95 -0.06
N HIS A 86 -4.87 3.55 1.12
CA HIS A 86 -5.94 4.34 1.71
C HIS A 86 -5.77 5.83 1.36
N TRP A 87 -4.82 6.55 1.98
CA TRP A 87 -4.71 7.99 1.76
C TRP A 87 -4.47 8.38 0.30
N LEU A 88 -3.42 7.85 -0.34
CA LEU A 88 -3.06 8.29 -1.69
C LEU A 88 -4.09 7.83 -2.73
N HIS A 89 -4.38 6.54 -2.80
CA HIS A 89 -5.17 5.93 -3.87
C HIS A 89 -6.68 6.14 -3.74
N THR A 90 -7.18 6.67 -2.61
CA THR A 90 -8.58 7.07 -2.49
C THR A 90 -8.71 8.56 -2.17
N HIS A 91 -8.27 9.01 -0.99
CA HIS A 91 -8.50 10.39 -0.54
C HIS A 91 -7.85 11.43 -1.47
N ALA A 92 -6.54 11.33 -1.67
CA ALA A 92 -5.76 12.37 -2.35
C ALA A 92 -6.05 12.41 -3.86
N VAL A 93 -6.15 11.25 -4.53
CA VAL A 93 -6.38 11.19 -5.98
C VAL A 93 -7.82 11.52 -6.37
N VAL A 94 -8.81 11.36 -5.47
CA VAL A 94 -10.21 11.68 -5.77
C VAL A 94 -10.48 13.19 -5.71
N GLU A 95 -9.88 13.91 -4.77
CA GLU A 95 -10.14 15.35 -4.55
C GLU A 95 -9.99 16.23 -5.81
N PRO A 96 -8.99 16.03 -6.70
CA PRO A 96 -8.90 16.74 -7.98
C PRO A 96 -10.11 16.57 -8.89
N PHE A 97 -10.71 15.36 -8.94
CA PHE A 97 -11.92 15.12 -9.75
C PHE A 97 -13.13 15.87 -9.20
N ILE A 98 -13.24 16.00 -7.88
CA ILE A 98 -14.29 16.78 -7.22
C ILE A 98 -14.19 18.25 -7.60
N ILE A 99 -12.97 18.81 -7.51
CA ILE A 99 -12.68 20.20 -7.84
C ILE A 99 -12.99 20.45 -9.32
N ALA A 100 -12.51 19.61 -10.23
CA ALA A 100 -12.74 19.74 -11.66
C ALA A 100 -14.23 19.66 -12.01
N THR A 101 -14.95 18.68 -11.44
CA THR A 101 -16.40 18.49 -11.67
C THR A 101 -17.19 19.73 -11.28
N ASN A 102 -16.97 20.27 -10.09
CA ASN A 102 -17.70 21.46 -9.61
C ASN A 102 -17.31 22.74 -10.37
N ARG A 103 -16.07 22.84 -10.86
CA ARG A 103 -15.61 24.02 -11.59
C ARG A 103 -16.03 24.03 -13.06
N GLN A 104 -16.18 22.86 -13.68
CA GLN A 104 -16.31 22.75 -15.14
C GLN A 104 -17.63 22.15 -15.60
N LEU A 105 -18.40 21.48 -14.72
CA LEU A 105 -19.68 20.88 -15.07
C LEU A 105 -20.81 21.54 -14.26
N SER A 106 -21.75 22.16 -14.97
CA SER A 106 -23.00 22.69 -14.37
C SER A 106 -23.72 21.60 -13.57
N VAL A 107 -24.42 21.99 -12.51
CA VAL A 107 -25.29 21.08 -11.73
C VAL A 107 -26.37 20.39 -12.58
N LEU A 108 -26.68 20.94 -13.76
CA LEU A 108 -27.60 20.32 -14.73
C LEU A 108 -26.92 19.29 -15.65
N HIS A 109 -25.59 19.29 -15.75
CA HIS A 109 -24.84 18.42 -16.64
C HIS A 109 -25.00 16.95 -16.23
N PRO A 110 -25.28 16.01 -17.16
CA PRO A 110 -25.55 14.62 -16.81
C PRO A 110 -24.37 13.95 -16.08
N ILE A 111 -23.13 14.23 -16.49
CA ILE A 111 -21.92 13.71 -15.81
C ILE A 111 -21.73 14.31 -14.42
N HIS A 112 -22.15 15.57 -14.19
CA HIS A 112 -22.13 16.13 -12.83
C HIS A 112 -23.07 15.30 -11.94
N LYS A 113 -24.31 15.06 -12.38
CA LYS A 113 -25.31 14.29 -11.63
C LYS A 113 -24.85 12.85 -11.38
N LEU A 114 -24.16 12.23 -12.33
CA LEU A 114 -23.59 10.89 -12.19
C LEU A 114 -22.50 10.84 -11.12
N LEU A 115 -21.55 11.78 -11.16
CA LEU A 115 -20.36 11.75 -10.28
C LEU A 115 -20.62 12.29 -8.88
N HIS A 116 -21.48 13.30 -8.75
CA HIS A 116 -21.68 14.06 -7.50
C HIS A 116 -21.99 13.19 -6.27
N PRO A 117 -22.85 12.15 -6.33
CA PRO A 117 -23.10 11.29 -5.16
C PRO A 117 -21.86 10.58 -4.64
N HIS A 118 -20.88 10.28 -5.51
CA HIS A 118 -19.64 9.58 -5.16
C HIS A 118 -18.61 10.50 -4.50
N PHE A 119 -18.84 11.81 -4.46
CA PHE A 119 -17.92 12.80 -3.90
C PHE A 119 -18.32 13.29 -2.51
N ARG A 120 -19.45 12.77 -2.00
CA ARG A 120 -20.02 13.18 -0.71
C ARG A 120 -18.95 13.10 0.38
N ASP A 121 -18.84 14.19 1.14
CA ASP A 121 -17.96 14.36 2.31
C ASP A 121 -16.44 14.20 2.07
N THR A 122 -15.99 13.86 0.85
CA THR A 122 -14.56 13.58 0.58
C THR A 122 -13.68 14.82 0.79
N MET A 123 -14.10 16.00 0.31
CA MET A 123 -13.34 17.24 0.56
C MET A 123 -13.35 17.65 2.04
N ASN A 124 -14.45 17.38 2.75
CA ASN A 124 -14.56 17.70 4.17
C ASN A 124 -13.60 16.82 4.99
N ILE A 125 -13.62 15.50 4.79
CA ILE A 125 -12.71 14.59 5.49
C ILE A 125 -11.25 14.83 5.10
N ASN A 126 -10.95 15.16 3.83
CA ASN A 126 -9.59 15.53 3.42
C ASN A 126 -9.13 16.84 4.07
N GLY A 127 -10.03 17.83 4.20
CA GLY A 127 -9.77 19.06 4.93
C GLY A 127 -9.38 18.81 6.39
N LEU A 128 -10.15 17.97 7.08
CA LEU A 128 -9.84 17.54 8.45
C LEU A 128 -8.53 16.74 8.51
N ALA A 129 -8.31 15.80 7.60
CA ALA A 129 -7.10 15.01 7.55
C ALA A 129 -5.84 15.90 7.43
N ARG A 130 -5.89 16.95 6.59
CA ARG A 130 -4.80 17.94 6.49
C ARG A 130 -4.53 18.71 7.78
N GLN A 131 -5.53 18.85 8.66
CA GLN A 131 -5.39 19.61 9.91
C GLN A 131 -4.91 18.77 11.09
N ILE A 132 -5.35 17.50 11.18
CA ILE A 132 -5.13 16.67 12.39
C ILE A 132 -4.45 15.33 12.14
N LEU A 133 -4.49 14.82 10.90
CA LEU A 133 -4.01 13.47 10.58
C LEU A 133 -2.62 13.52 9.94
N ILE A 134 -2.50 14.21 8.80
CA ILE A 134 -1.31 14.20 7.94
C ILE A 134 -0.44 15.46 8.05
N ASN A 135 -0.79 16.38 8.96
CA ASN A 135 0.05 17.52 9.30
C ASN A 135 1.32 17.08 10.04
N ALA A 136 2.32 17.96 10.05
CA ALA A 136 3.51 17.78 10.88
C ALA A 136 3.12 17.60 12.36
N GLY A 137 3.63 16.55 13.01
CA GLY A 137 3.27 16.16 14.37
C GLY A 137 1.84 15.62 14.53
N GLY A 138 1.12 15.39 13.42
CA GLY A 138 -0.22 14.81 13.42
C GLY A 138 -0.24 13.33 13.78
N ALA A 139 -1.45 12.77 13.81
CA ALA A 139 -1.64 11.38 14.23
C ALA A 139 -0.89 10.37 13.33
N LEU A 140 -0.80 10.62 12.02
CA LEU A 140 -0.12 9.73 11.10
C LEU A 140 1.39 9.69 11.38
N GLU A 141 2.06 10.84 11.47
CA GLU A 141 3.51 10.89 11.76
C GLU A 141 3.89 10.28 13.12
N SER A 142 2.94 10.21 14.05
CA SER A 142 3.13 9.67 15.39
C SER A 142 2.90 8.15 15.47
N THR A 143 2.16 7.57 14.53
CA THR A 143 1.66 6.18 14.64
C THR A 143 2.13 5.25 13.54
N VAL A 144 2.57 5.75 12.38
CA VAL A 144 3.11 4.91 11.30
C VAL A 144 4.62 5.04 11.14
N PHE A 145 5.24 3.97 10.64
CA PHE A 145 6.70 3.83 10.61
C PHE A 145 7.47 4.93 9.87
N PRO A 146 6.96 5.58 8.80
CA PRO A 146 7.74 6.62 8.11
C PRO A 146 7.90 7.91 8.92
N SER A 147 7.09 8.10 9.98
CA SER A 147 7.10 9.29 10.83
C SER A 147 7.05 10.59 10.01
N LYS A 148 7.93 11.58 10.28
CA LYS A 148 8.02 12.85 9.54
C LYS A 148 8.30 12.72 8.03
N TYR A 149 8.64 11.53 7.53
CA TYR A 149 8.84 11.28 6.11
C TYR A 149 7.58 10.76 5.41
N SER A 150 6.45 10.65 6.10
CA SER A 150 5.22 10.02 5.60
C SER A 150 4.67 10.65 4.32
N MET A 151 4.48 11.97 4.31
CA MET A 151 3.91 12.66 3.15
C MET A 151 4.88 12.69 1.96
N GLU A 152 6.18 12.84 2.23
CA GLU A 152 7.20 12.76 1.18
C GLU A 152 7.29 11.35 0.58
N PHE A 153 7.18 10.31 1.41
CA PHE A 153 7.16 8.92 0.97
C PHE A 153 5.95 8.61 0.09
N SER A 154 4.77 9.12 0.47
CA SER A 154 3.55 9.03 -0.34
C SER A 154 3.73 9.72 -1.70
N SER A 155 4.27 10.95 -1.71
CA SER A 155 4.59 11.69 -2.94
C SER A 155 5.61 10.97 -3.83
N PHE A 156 6.64 10.37 -3.24
CA PHE A 156 7.63 9.59 -3.97
C PHE A 156 6.98 8.40 -4.71
N LEU A 157 6.06 7.68 -4.06
CA LEU A 157 5.36 6.55 -4.65
C LEU A 157 4.28 6.96 -5.66
N TYR A 158 3.71 8.15 -5.53
CA TYR A 158 2.76 8.69 -6.50
C TYR A 158 3.35 8.82 -7.92
N LYS A 159 4.67 8.88 -8.06
CA LYS A 159 5.34 8.93 -9.37
C LYS A 159 5.01 7.74 -10.27
N ASP A 160 4.73 6.58 -9.67
CA ASP A 160 4.39 5.34 -10.37
C ASP A 160 2.88 5.12 -10.48
N TRP A 161 2.06 6.04 -9.95
CA TRP A 161 0.61 5.94 -9.98
C TRP A 161 0.07 6.29 -11.37
N THR A 162 -0.78 5.43 -11.90
CA THR A 162 -1.36 5.58 -13.25
C THR A 162 -2.87 5.33 -13.20
N PHE A 163 -3.66 6.32 -13.63
CA PHE A 163 -5.12 6.29 -13.50
C PHE A 163 -5.80 5.09 -14.18
N PRO A 164 -5.51 4.74 -15.45
CA PRO A 164 -6.10 3.56 -16.09
C PRO A 164 -5.87 2.24 -15.35
N GLU A 165 -4.78 2.14 -14.60
CA GLU A 165 -4.41 0.92 -13.86
C GLU A 165 -5.18 0.76 -12.54
N GLN A 166 -5.99 1.75 -12.14
CA GLN A 166 -6.79 1.68 -10.91
C GLN A 166 -8.09 0.88 -11.09
N SER A 167 -8.43 0.48 -12.31
CA SER A 167 -9.57 -0.42 -12.53
C SER A 167 -9.26 -1.82 -12.02
N LEU A 168 -10.19 -2.41 -11.28
CA LEU A 168 -10.00 -3.72 -10.64
C LEU A 168 -9.50 -4.81 -11.62
N PRO A 169 -10.05 -4.95 -12.85
CA PRO A 169 -9.54 -5.93 -13.80
C PRO A 169 -8.08 -5.71 -14.21
N ILE A 170 -7.67 -4.45 -14.43
CA ILE A 170 -6.31 -4.12 -14.84
C ILE A 170 -5.35 -4.30 -13.67
N ASP A 171 -5.73 -3.88 -12.46
CA ASP A 171 -4.94 -4.08 -11.24
C ASP A 171 -4.67 -5.57 -10.96
N LEU A 172 -5.70 -6.41 -11.01
CA LEU A 172 -5.56 -7.86 -10.76
C LEU A 172 -4.59 -8.51 -11.76
N VAL A 173 -4.66 -8.14 -13.04
CA VAL A 173 -3.73 -8.63 -14.07
C VAL A 173 -2.32 -8.07 -13.85
N LYS A 174 -2.20 -6.77 -13.55
CA LYS A 174 -0.91 -6.10 -13.32
C LYS A 174 -0.14 -6.72 -12.16
N ARG A 175 -0.83 -7.06 -11.07
CA ARG A 175 -0.24 -7.75 -9.90
C ARG A 175 -0.04 -9.25 -10.12
N GLY A 176 -0.43 -9.78 -11.28
CA GLY A 176 -0.33 -11.20 -11.61
C GLY A 176 -1.30 -12.08 -10.82
N MET A 177 -2.39 -11.51 -10.28
CA MET A 177 -3.41 -12.24 -9.53
C MET A 177 -4.54 -12.78 -10.42
N ALA A 178 -4.60 -12.34 -11.67
CA ALA A 178 -5.54 -12.83 -12.68
C ALA A 178 -4.89 -12.85 -14.06
N VAL A 179 -5.46 -13.65 -14.97
CA VAL A 179 -5.13 -13.64 -16.40
C VAL A 179 -6.36 -13.34 -17.23
N LYS A 180 -6.16 -12.74 -18.40
CA LYS A 180 -7.26 -12.52 -19.36
C LYS A 180 -7.82 -13.85 -19.83
N ASP A 181 -9.15 -13.96 -19.79
CA ASP A 181 -9.88 -15.15 -20.21
C ASP A 181 -11.24 -14.74 -20.74
N SER A 182 -11.38 -14.73 -22.07
CA SER A 182 -12.62 -14.33 -22.75
C SER A 182 -13.78 -15.31 -22.53
N THR A 183 -13.50 -16.51 -22.01
CA THR A 183 -14.53 -17.50 -21.67
C THR A 183 -15.09 -17.32 -20.26
N SER A 184 -14.39 -16.56 -19.41
CA SER A 184 -14.83 -16.24 -18.06
C SER A 184 -15.83 -15.06 -18.06
N PRO A 185 -16.84 -15.03 -17.15
CA PRO A 185 -17.88 -13.99 -17.15
C PRO A 185 -17.38 -12.55 -17.05
N HIS A 186 -16.23 -12.35 -16.40
CA HIS A 186 -15.64 -11.03 -16.19
C HIS A 186 -14.44 -10.77 -17.13
N GLY A 187 -14.25 -11.61 -18.15
CA GLY A 187 -13.10 -11.53 -19.07
C GLY A 187 -11.75 -11.86 -18.41
N LEU A 188 -11.78 -12.38 -17.18
CA LEU A 188 -10.63 -12.69 -16.34
C LEU A 188 -10.83 -14.01 -15.61
N ARG A 189 -9.73 -14.73 -15.41
CA ARG A 189 -9.65 -15.89 -14.52
C ARG A 189 -8.64 -15.62 -13.41
N LEU A 190 -9.06 -15.72 -12.16
CA LEU A 190 -8.21 -15.55 -10.99
C LEU A 190 -7.18 -16.69 -10.89
N LEU A 191 -5.99 -16.39 -10.39
CA LEU A 191 -4.97 -17.40 -10.06
C LEU A 191 -5.14 -17.97 -8.65
N ILE A 192 -5.85 -17.24 -7.79
CA ILE A 192 -6.33 -17.69 -6.49
C ILE A 192 -7.85 -17.67 -6.61
N GLU A 193 -8.47 -18.83 -6.76
CA GLU A 193 -9.92 -18.92 -7.02
C GLU A 193 -10.75 -18.33 -5.89
N ASP A 194 -10.38 -18.62 -4.64
CA ASP A 194 -10.98 -18.04 -3.43
C ASP A 194 -10.16 -16.84 -2.95
N TYR A 195 -10.22 -15.74 -3.70
CA TYR A 195 -9.64 -14.45 -3.31
C TYR A 195 -10.76 -13.45 -2.99
N PRO A 196 -11.21 -13.32 -1.72
CA PRO A 196 -12.46 -12.65 -1.36
C PRO A 196 -12.56 -11.14 -1.69
N TYR A 197 -11.43 -10.46 -1.89
CA TYR A 197 -11.42 -9.05 -2.30
C TYR A 197 -11.68 -8.86 -3.80
N ALA A 198 -11.25 -9.83 -4.61
CA ALA A 198 -11.14 -9.72 -6.07
C ALA A 198 -12.44 -10.05 -6.82
#